data_AF-A0A9W8L9E1-F1
#
_entry.id   AF-A0A9W8L9E1-F1
#
_cell.length_a   1.000
_cell.length_b   1.000
_cell.length_c   1.000
_cell.angle_alpha   90.00
_cell.angle_beta   90.00
_cell.angle_gamma   90.00
#
_symmetry.space_group_name_H-M   'P 1'
#
loop_
_entity.id
_entity.type
_entity.pdbx_description
1 polymer ?
#
loop_
_entity_poly.entity_id
_entity_poly.type
_entity_poly.pdbx_seq_one_letter_code
_entity_poly.pdbx_strand_id
1 'polypeptide(L)'
;MYKTPAPTMPLFGKSSEKGIIETAARKAAENHMHLNIHKFTPTINQAVEISVNQALDKSIPKIVDQVVKEMEARQIASQVGTSISSANKGVVYRTITAGEVQAVMAAIPGVTWHQCLNGHQYAVGECGNPIVQGKCIECKESLG
;
A
#
# COMPACT_ATOMS: atom_id res chain seq x y z
N MET A 1 36.12 -83.56 70.25
CA MET A 1 35.80 -82.12 70.01
C MET A 1 36.59 -81.64 68.80
N TYR A 2 35.98 -81.56 67.62
CA TYR A 2 36.46 -80.72 66.51
C TYR A 2 35.23 -80.25 65.72
N LYS A 3 34.93 -78.96 65.79
CA LYS A 3 33.86 -78.30 65.01
C LYS A 3 34.44 -77.95 63.65
N THR A 4 33.82 -78.41 62.57
CA THR A 4 34.04 -77.88 61.22
C THR A 4 33.38 -76.49 61.10
N PRO A 5 34.07 -75.45 60.58
CA PRO A 5 33.43 -74.17 60.35
C PRO A 5 32.46 -74.24 59.15
N ALA A 6 31.32 -73.57 59.28
CA ALA A 6 30.30 -73.46 58.25
C ALA A 6 30.81 -72.69 57.02
N PRO A 7 30.35 -73.01 55.80
CA PRO A 7 30.72 -72.28 54.60
C PRO A 7 30.12 -70.86 54.64
N THR A 8 30.97 -69.85 54.46
CA THR A 8 30.55 -68.47 54.28
C THR A 8 29.88 -68.32 52.91
N MET A 9 28.57 -68.05 52.89
CA MET A 9 27.89 -67.61 51.67
C MET A 9 28.36 -66.19 51.28
N PRO A 10 28.62 -65.93 49.99
CA PRO A 10 28.86 -64.57 49.52
C PRO A 10 27.56 -63.76 49.62
N LEU A 11 27.62 -62.62 50.32
CA LEU A 11 26.56 -61.61 50.34
C LEU A 11 26.51 -60.91 48.98
N PHE A 12 25.76 -61.47 48.03
CA PHE A 12 25.44 -60.79 46.78
C PHE A 12 24.45 -59.63 47.04
N GLY A 13 24.97 -58.39 47.04
CA GLY A 13 24.54 -57.43 46.03
C GLY A 13 23.41 -56.42 46.32
N LYS A 14 23.28 -55.84 47.53
CA LYS A 14 22.37 -54.68 47.75
C LYS A 14 22.77 -53.40 46.98
N SER A 15 23.97 -53.34 46.40
CA SER A 15 24.47 -52.19 45.61
C SER A 15 24.00 -52.20 44.15
N SER A 16 23.68 -53.37 43.59
CA SER A 16 23.31 -53.51 42.17
C SER A 16 21.86 -53.07 41.91
N GLU A 17 20.95 -53.39 42.83
CA GLU A 17 19.51 -53.11 42.71
C GLU A 17 19.20 -51.61 42.79
N LYS A 18 19.90 -50.88 43.67
CA LYS A 18 19.77 -49.41 43.78
C LYS A 18 20.23 -48.69 42.50
N GLY A 19 21.34 -49.13 41.89
CA GLY A 19 21.83 -48.58 40.63
C GLY A 19 20.89 -48.86 39.44
N ILE A 20 20.24 -50.03 39.42
CA ILE A 20 19.23 -50.37 38.41
C ILE A 20 18.00 -49.47 38.55
N ILE A 21 17.53 -49.24 39.78
CA ILE A 21 16.37 -48.38 40.06
C ILE A 21 16.68 -46.91 39.70
N GLU A 22 17.87 -46.39 40.05
CA GLU A 22 18.28 -45.04 39.69
C GLU A 22 18.42 -44.85 38.17
N THR A 23 18.95 -45.86 37.47
CA THR A 23 19.08 -45.83 36.00
C THR A 23 17.71 -45.88 35.33
N ALA A 24 16.79 -46.70 35.83
CA ALA A 24 15.41 -46.78 35.33
C ALA A 24 14.65 -45.46 35.57
N ALA A 25 14.82 -44.84 36.73
CA ALA A 25 14.23 -43.55 37.04
C ALA A 25 14.76 -42.43 36.13
N ARG A 26 16.07 -42.41 35.85
CA ARG A 26 16.67 -41.44 34.91
C ARG A 26 16.12 -41.60 33.50
N LYS A 27 16.04 -42.84 33.01
CA LYS A 27 15.51 -43.15 31.68
C LYS A 27 14.01 -42.82 31.56
N ALA A 28 13.24 -43.03 32.63
CA ALA A 28 11.84 -42.62 32.70
C ALA A 28 11.68 -41.09 32.64
N ALA A 29 12.54 -40.33 33.34
CA ALA A 29 12.54 -38.87 33.28
C ALA A 29 12.93 -38.33 31.89
N GLU A 30 13.94 -38.92 31.25
CA GLU A 30 14.35 -38.59 29.87
C GLU A 30 13.20 -38.87 28.88
N ASN A 31 12.53 -40.02 28.99
CA ASN A 31 11.37 -40.37 28.16
C ASN A 31 10.18 -39.41 28.39
N HIS A 32 9.92 -39.02 29.64
CA HIS A 32 8.87 -38.05 29.96
C HIS A 32 9.18 -36.67 29.38
N MET A 33 10.45 -36.25 29.40
CA MET A 33 10.90 -35.01 28.77
C MET A 33 10.74 -35.06 27.24
N HIS A 34 11.15 -36.15 26.60
CA HIS A 34 10.98 -36.35 25.15
C HIS A 34 9.50 -36.34 24.72
N LEU A 35 8.62 -36.99 25.50
CA LEU A 35 7.18 -36.98 25.25
C LEU A 35 6.59 -35.57 25.36
N ASN A 36 7.07 -34.76 26.30
CA ASN A 36 6.62 -33.38 26.43
C ASN A 36 7.11 -32.52 25.26
N ILE A 37 8.37 -32.65 24.85
CA ILE A 37 8.90 -31.94 23.66
C ILE A 37 8.05 -32.28 22.43
N HIS A 38 7.82 -33.56 22.16
CA HIS A 38 7.01 -34.00 21.01
C HIS A 38 5.56 -33.48 21.06
N LYS A 39 4.99 -33.29 22.25
CA LYS A 39 3.64 -32.73 22.42
C LYS A 39 3.58 -31.22 22.21
N PHE A 40 4.63 -30.47 22.54
CA PHE A 40 4.64 -29.01 22.47
C PHE A 40 5.19 -28.44 21.16
N THR A 41 6.08 -29.15 20.47
CA THR A 41 6.60 -28.73 19.15
C THR A 41 5.49 -28.35 18.15
N PRO A 42 4.43 -29.16 17.92
CA PRO A 42 3.39 -28.79 16.97
C PRO A 42 2.62 -27.53 17.40
N THR A 43 2.34 -27.37 18.69
CA THR A 43 1.64 -26.21 19.24
C THR A 43 2.45 -24.92 19.09
N ILE A 44 3.76 -24.99 19.30
CA ILE A 44 4.67 -23.84 19.12
C ILE A 44 4.74 -23.47 17.64
N ASN A 45 4.93 -24.46 16.75
CA ASN A 45 4.98 -24.22 15.31
C ASN A 45 3.68 -23.59 14.80
N GLN A 46 2.54 -24.09 15.26
CA GLN A 46 1.23 -23.53 14.91
C GLN A 46 1.04 -22.10 15.45
N ALA A 47 1.48 -21.81 16.68
CA ALA A 47 1.38 -20.46 17.24
C ALA A 47 2.26 -19.45 16.48
N VAL A 48 3.45 -19.86 16.06
CA VAL A 48 4.35 -19.03 15.23
C VAL A 48 3.73 -18.80 13.85
N GLU A 49 3.24 -19.85 13.20
CA GLU A 49 2.63 -19.77 11.88
C GLU A 49 1.41 -18.85 11.88
N ILE A 50 0.51 -18.98 12.87
CA ILE A 50 -0.65 -18.10 13.02
C ILE A 50 -0.21 -16.65 13.23
N SER A 51 0.75 -16.40 14.11
CA SER A 51 1.18 -15.03 14.45
C SER A 51 1.85 -14.34 13.26
N VAL A 52 2.70 -15.06 12.52
CA VAL A 52 3.38 -14.53 11.34
C VAL A 52 2.38 -14.28 10.21
N ASN A 53 1.53 -15.26 9.89
CA ASN A 53 0.56 -15.13 8.80
C ASN A 53 -0.46 -14.02 9.09
N GLN A 54 -0.95 -13.90 10.33
CA GLN A 54 -1.85 -12.79 10.71
C GLN A 54 -1.18 -11.41 10.61
N ALA A 55 0.11 -11.30 10.93
CA ALA A 55 0.84 -10.05 10.81
C ALA A 55 1.05 -9.67 9.34
N LEU A 56 1.37 -10.66 8.49
CA LEU A 56 1.57 -10.49 7.05
C LEU A 56 0.26 -10.15 6.34
N ASP A 57 -0.83 -10.86 6.62
CA ASP A 57 -2.15 -10.63 6.03
C ASP A 57 -2.68 -9.22 6.31
N LYS A 58 -2.34 -8.65 7.47
CA LYS A 58 -2.73 -7.26 7.81
C LYS A 58 -1.82 -6.21 7.19
N SER A 59 -0.56 -6.53 6.97
CA SER A 59 0.48 -5.55 6.59
C SER A 59 0.68 -5.47 5.08
N ILE A 60 0.67 -6.61 4.39
CA ILE A 60 0.90 -6.70 2.94
C ILE A 60 -0.13 -5.86 2.16
N PRO A 61 -1.46 -5.95 2.41
CA PRO A 61 -2.43 -5.18 1.62
C PRO A 61 -2.22 -3.66 1.73
N LYS A 62 -1.85 -3.18 2.93
CA LYS A 62 -1.59 -1.76 3.17
C LYS A 62 -0.34 -1.27 2.41
N ILE A 63 0.72 -2.07 2.42
CA ILE A 63 1.96 -1.75 1.72
C ILE A 63 1.72 -1.73 0.20
N VAL A 64 1.01 -2.74 -0.32
CA VAL A 64 0.68 -2.82 -1.75
C VAL A 64 -0.16 -1.62 -2.19
N ASP A 65 -1.22 -1.28 -1.46
CA ASP A 65 -2.08 -0.13 -1.77
C ASP A 65 -1.28 1.19 -1.78
N GLN A 66 -0.40 1.38 -0.79
CA GLN A 66 0.46 2.57 -0.74
C GLN A 66 1.41 2.65 -1.93
N VAL A 67 2.10 1.55 -2.25
CA VAL A 67 3.06 1.50 -3.37
C VAL A 67 2.37 1.72 -4.71
N VAL A 68 1.20 1.10 -4.93
CA VAL A 68 0.44 1.26 -6.18
C VAL A 68 0.01 2.71 -6.37
N LYS A 69 -0.56 3.35 -5.34
CA LYS A 69 -0.96 4.77 -5.41
C LYS A 69 0.20 5.70 -5.75
N GLU A 70 1.35 5.49 -5.12
CA GLU A 70 2.53 6.31 -5.39
C GLU A 70 3.10 6.07 -6.80
N MET A 71 3.11 4.82 -7.27
CA MET A 71 3.59 4.48 -8.60
C MET A 71 2.71 5.06 -9.70
N GLU A 72 1.39 4.95 -9.57
CA GLU A 72 0.43 5.52 -10.53
C GLU A 72 0.55 7.04 -10.61
N ALA A 73 0.62 7.73 -9.47
CA ALA A 73 0.78 9.18 -9.45
C ALA A 73 2.08 9.64 -10.12
N ARG A 74 3.19 8.94 -9.87
CA ARG A 74 4.48 9.26 -10.50
C ARG A 74 4.48 9.00 -12.00
N GLN A 75 3.91 7.86 -12.42
CA GLN A 75 3.85 7.48 -13.83
C GLN A 75 2.96 8.44 -14.64
N ILE A 76 1.78 8.79 -14.10
CA ILE A 76 0.88 9.77 -14.71
C ILE A 76 1.57 11.13 -14.81
N ALA A 77 2.20 11.62 -13.74
CA ALA A 77 2.87 12.92 -13.76
C ALA A 77 4.00 12.99 -14.80
N SER A 78 4.81 11.92 -14.93
CA SER A 78 5.89 11.84 -15.91
C SER A 78 5.36 11.78 -17.35
N GLN A 79 4.39 10.91 -17.63
CA GLN A 79 3.83 10.73 -18.97
C GLN A 79 3.05 11.96 -19.42
N VAL A 80 2.25 12.55 -18.55
CA VAL A 80 1.49 13.77 -18.84
C VAL A 80 2.43 14.96 -19.03
N GLY A 81 3.43 15.13 -18.16
CA GLY A 81 4.40 16.23 -18.29
C GLY A 81 5.15 16.19 -19.62
N THR A 82 5.70 15.02 -19.98
CA THR A 82 6.41 14.84 -21.25
C THR A 82 5.49 14.99 -22.47
N SER A 83 4.28 14.45 -22.42
CA SER A 83 3.29 14.56 -23.50
C SER A 83 2.83 16.01 -23.71
N ILE A 84 2.54 16.74 -22.65
CA ILE A 84 2.15 18.17 -22.72
C ILE A 84 3.32 19.01 -23.25
N SER A 85 4.53 18.83 -22.72
CA SER A 85 5.70 19.60 -23.18
C SER A 85 6.04 19.35 -24.64
N SER A 86 5.90 18.10 -25.11
CA SER A 86 6.15 17.75 -26.51
C SER A 86 5.04 18.20 -27.45
N ALA A 87 3.77 18.12 -27.05
CA ALA A 87 2.63 18.55 -27.84
C ALA A 87 2.58 20.07 -28.04
N ASN A 88 2.97 20.84 -27.02
CA ASN A 88 2.75 22.27 -27.01
C ASN A 88 3.82 23.11 -27.72
N LYS A 89 4.93 22.54 -28.22
CA LYS A 89 5.99 23.28 -28.96
C LYS A 89 6.37 24.64 -28.33
N GLY A 90 6.35 24.75 -27.00
CA GLY A 90 6.65 26.00 -26.28
C GLY A 90 5.47 26.93 -25.97
N VAL A 91 4.24 26.54 -26.31
CA VAL A 91 3.01 27.24 -25.91
C VAL A 91 2.74 26.99 -24.43
N VAL A 92 2.80 28.06 -23.63
CA VAL A 92 2.48 28.03 -22.20
C VAL A 92 1.01 28.37 -22.01
N TYR A 93 0.22 27.39 -21.55
CA TYR A 93 -1.14 27.63 -21.11
C TYR A 93 -1.10 28.30 -19.73
N ARG A 94 -1.53 29.57 -19.67
CA ARG A 94 -1.75 30.29 -18.41
C ARG A 94 -3.18 30.81 -18.37
N THR A 95 -3.73 30.91 -17.18
CA THR A 95 -5.02 31.58 -16.97
C THR A 95 -4.86 33.06 -17.30
N ILE A 96 -5.67 33.57 -18.22
CA ILE A 96 -5.71 34.98 -18.57
C ILE A 96 -6.46 35.72 -17.45
N THR A 97 -5.87 36.79 -16.94
CA THR A 97 -6.50 37.62 -15.90
C THR A 97 -7.57 38.53 -16.50
N ALA A 98 -8.57 38.94 -15.70
CA ALA A 98 -9.60 39.87 -16.14
C ALA A 98 -9.01 41.20 -16.66
N GLY A 99 -7.92 41.68 -16.05
CA GLY A 99 -7.22 42.88 -16.49
C GLY A 99 -6.56 42.74 -17.87
N GLU A 100 -6.01 41.57 -18.19
CA GLU A 100 -5.45 41.29 -19.52
C GLU A 100 -6.54 41.22 -20.59
N VAL A 101 -7.68 40.60 -20.28
CA VAL A 101 -8.85 40.60 -21.18
C VAL A 101 -9.31 42.03 -21.43
N GLN A 102 -9.45 42.84 -20.38
CA GLN A 102 -9.88 44.23 -20.49
C GLN A 102 -8.88 45.09 -21.30
N ALA A 103 -7.57 44.86 -21.13
CA ALA A 103 -6.54 45.56 -21.89
C ALA A 103 -6.63 45.26 -23.39
N VAL A 104 -6.87 44.00 -23.78
CA VAL A 104 -7.08 43.62 -25.19
C VAL A 104 -8.36 44.24 -25.73
N MET A 105 -9.45 44.22 -24.96
CA MET A 105 -10.72 44.81 -25.36
C MET A 105 -10.64 46.32 -25.58
N ALA A 106 -9.90 47.03 -24.73
CA ALA A 106 -9.69 48.47 -24.84
C ALA A 106 -8.76 48.86 -26.01
N ALA A 107 -7.88 47.95 -26.44
CA ALA A 107 -6.92 48.22 -27.52
C ALA A 107 -7.52 48.14 -28.93
N ILE A 108 -8.75 47.61 -29.09
CA ILE A 108 -9.41 47.44 -30.39
C ILE A 108 -10.47 48.55 -30.54
N PRO A 109 -10.17 49.63 -31.29
CA PRO A 109 -11.14 50.70 -31.53
C PRO A 109 -12.23 50.26 -32.52
N GLY A 110 -13.37 50.93 -32.49
CA GLY A 110 -14.43 50.77 -33.49
C GLY A 110 -15.29 49.50 -33.33
N VAL A 111 -15.14 48.78 -32.21
CA VAL A 111 -15.99 47.62 -31.88
C VAL A 111 -16.68 47.81 -30.53
N THR A 112 -17.87 47.23 -30.40
CA THR A 112 -18.59 47.07 -29.14
C THR A 112 -18.47 45.61 -28.71
N TRP A 113 -18.01 45.38 -27.49
CA TRP A 113 -17.89 44.05 -26.92
C TRP A 113 -19.22 43.61 -26.30
N HIS A 114 -19.60 42.38 -26.58
CA HIS A 114 -20.82 41.74 -26.11
C HIS A 114 -20.51 40.31 -25.64
N GLN A 115 -21.43 39.73 -24.88
CA GLN A 115 -21.27 38.40 -24.31
C GLN A 115 -22.47 37.52 -24.68
N CYS A 116 -22.22 36.30 -25.15
CA CYS A 116 -23.30 35.35 -25.38
C CYS A 116 -23.85 34.80 -24.05
N LEU A 117 -25.00 34.13 -24.08
CA LEU A 117 -25.61 33.53 -22.88
C LEU A 117 -24.68 32.56 -22.13
N ASN A 118 -23.77 31.90 -22.85
CA ASN A 118 -22.79 30.97 -22.28
C ASN A 118 -21.48 31.64 -21.85
N GLY A 119 -21.38 32.97 -21.98
CA GLY A 119 -20.28 33.74 -21.44
C GLY A 119 -19.13 34.05 -22.41
N HIS A 120 -19.20 33.62 -23.67
CA HIS A 120 -18.16 33.90 -24.68
C HIS A 120 -18.23 35.34 -25.18
N GLN A 121 -17.08 35.98 -25.30
CA GLN A 121 -16.94 37.38 -25.72
C GLN A 121 -16.96 37.47 -27.26
N TYR A 122 -17.68 38.44 -27.80
CA TYR A 122 -17.68 38.75 -29.23
C TYR A 122 -17.72 40.25 -29.48
N ALA A 123 -17.18 40.67 -30.61
CA ALA A 123 -17.09 42.07 -31.01
C ALA A 123 -18.07 42.35 -32.16
N VAL A 124 -18.82 43.44 -32.05
CA VAL A 124 -19.70 43.98 -33.10
C VAL A 124 -19.10 45.29 -33.61
N GLY A 125 -18.94 45.43 -34.92
CA GLY A 125 -18.33 46.63 -35.55
C GLY A 125 -19.18 47.91 -35.44
N GLU A 126 -18.79 48.93 -36.21
CA GLU A 126 -19.10 50.37 -36.09
C GLU A 126 -20.57 50.80 -35.87
N CYS A 127 -21.55 49.91 -35.99
CA CYS A 127 -22.97 50.18 -35.72
C CYS A 127 -23.46 49.73 -34.32
N GLY A 128 -22.61 49.15 -33.48
CA GLY A 128 -22.84 48.92 -32.04
C GLY A 128 -23.82 47.79 -31.68
N ASN A 129 -24.81 47.51 -32.55
CA ASN A 129 -25.79 46.44 -32.39
C ASN A 129 -25.71 45.43 -33.55
N PRO A 130 -25.82 44.12 -33.27
CA PRO A 130 -25.90 43.13 -34.34
C PRO A 130 -27.18 43.33 -35.16
N ILE A 131 -27.02 43.71 -36.43
CA ILE A 131 -28.12 43.91 -37.40
C ILE A 131 -28.76 42.57 -37.84
N VAL A 132 -28.09 41.44 -37.61
CA VAL A 132 -28.54 40.10 -38.01
C VAL A 132 -28.45 39.16 -36.81
N GLN A 133 -29.47 38.33 -36.61
CA GLN A 133 -29.41 37.19 -35.66
C GLN A 133 -28.21 36.31 -36.02
N GLY A 134 -27.21 36.31 -35.14
CA GLY A 134 -25.95 35.59 -35.32
C GLY A 134 -25.91 34.28 -34.54
N LYS A 135 -24.83 33.52 -34.70
CA LYS A 135 -24.50 32.40 -33.80
C LYS A 135 -23.12 32.63 -33.19
N CYS A 136 -22.98 32.31 -31.91
CA CYS A 136 -21.69 32.32 -31.24
C CYS A 136 -20.72 31.38 -31.98
N ILE A 137 -19.50 31.84 -32.29
CA ILE A 137 -18.53 31.01 -33.01
C ILE A 137 -18.09 29.80 -32.18
N GLU A 138 -18.04 29.95 -30.85
CA GLU A 138 -17.60 28.92 -29.90
C GLU A 138 -18.70 27.90 -29.61
N CYS A 139 -19.88 28.34 -29.15
CA CYS A 139 -20.94 27.43 -28.69
C CYS A 139 -22.16 27.31 -29.62
N LYS A 140 -22.19 28.03 -30.75
CA LYS A 140 -23.30 28.04 -31.73
C LYS A 140 -24.66 28.52 -31.23
N GLU A 141 -24.71 29.02 -29.99
CA GLU A 141 -25.91 29.62 -29.40
C GLU A 141 -26.33 30.88 -30.15
N SER A 142 -27.63 31.18 -30.14
CA SER A 142 -28.17 32.35 -30.84
C SER A 142 -27.66 33.66 -30.21
N LEU A 143 -27.19 34.57 -31.03
CA LEU A 143 -26.86 35.95 -30.66
C LEU A 143 -28.04 36.83 -31.10
N GLY A 144 -28.69 37.47 -30.15
CA GLY A 144 -29.89 38.28 -30.39
C GLY A 144 -30.07 39.29 -29.28
#